data_AF-A0A8W8MQN6-F1
#
_entry.id   AF-A0A8W8MQN6-F1
#
_cell.length_a   1.000
_cell.length_b   1.000
_cell.length_c   1.000
_cell.angle_alpha   90.00
_cell.angle_beta   90.00
_cell.angle_gamma   90.00
#
_symmetry.space_group_name_H-M   'P 1'
#
loop_
_entity.id
_entity.type
_entity.pdbx_description
1 polymer ?
#
loop_
_entity_poly.entity_id
_entity_poly.type
_entity_poly.pdbx_seq_one_letter_code
_entity_poly.pdbx_strand_id
1 'polypeptide(L)'
;MDSCVRPRADSGTDMEDDKRRLVSKQGNYRVRLENVDTNILKNYLRDAFTTLLDAKWRWILLIFVMGFILTWTVFACFYLLFSYINGDSLDTLDSYDHDHCITNVYDFTTAFLFSVETQHTIGYGSRASTTACPHVVLLVFLQFIFGIGVQCLTAALVFTKLQRSKKRGDAIIFSQQACMGIVDGKWQLMVRVGDFRRSHLVDVKGAGKLIKRTPISNTNQEFLDLVPIDFKSEGGGDTLTLLWPAVLYHTIDENSPLWPPENLHLFGDFSELIVTIEGVIESTSRVIQVRTSYLPDEIVMGCKFQTINPGIDEDGKYHCSYFDINTMCPVMQNTPRGRRRVDYLNEQFM
;
A
#
# COMPACT_ATOMS: atom_id res chain seq x y z
N MET A 1 4.70 44.42 0.12
CA MET A 1 4.35 43.36 1.09
C MET A 1 3.83 42.23 0.23
N ASP A 2 4.72 41.33 -0.16
CA ASP A 2 4.43 40.35 -1.20
C ASP A 2 3.63 39.21 -0.56
N SER A 3 2.35 39.12 -0.94
CA SER A 3 1.40 38.15 -0.39
C SER A 3 1.81 36.74 -0.77
N CYS A 4 1.88 35.84 0.21
CA CYS A 4 2.06 34.41 -0.06
C CYS A 4 0.89 33.90 -0.91
N VAL A 5 1.19 33.12 -1.93
CA VAL A 5 0.23 32.61 -2.91
C VAL A 5 -0.10 31.17 -2.57
N ARG A 6 -1.39 30.84 -2.59
CA ARG A 6 -1.87 29.46 -2.56
C ARG A 6 -2.16 29.04 -4.00
N PRO A 7 -1.45 28.05 -4.56
CA PRO A 7 -1.80 27.53 -5.87
C PRO A 7 -3.21 26.91 -5.79
N ARG A 8 -4.10 27.29 -6.73
CA ARG A 8 -5.39 26.61 -6.91
C ARG A 8 -5.12 25.16 -7.28
N ALA A 9 -5.91 24.24 -6.74
CA ALA A 9 -5.97 22.87 -7.23
C ALA A 9 -6.66 22.91 -8.60
N ASP A 10 -5.89 23.13 -9.66
CA ASP A 10 -6.43 23.34 -11.01
C ASP A 10 -6.79 22.00 -11.64
N SER A 11 -8.09 21.75 -11.84
CA SER A 11 -8.62 20.47 -12.34
C SER A 11 -8.77 20.42 -13.87
N GLY A 12 -8.07 21.29 -14.61
CA GLY A 12 -8.36 21.58 -16.02
C GLY A 12 -7.32 21.08 -17.03
N THR A 13 -6.03 21.19 -16.72
CA THR A 13 -4.90 20.81 -17.60
C THR A 13 -4.35 19.40 -17.32
N ASP A 14 -4.80 18.75 -16.25
CA ASP A 14 -4.26 17.51 -15.72
C ASP A 14 -4.32 16.30 -16.68
N MET A 15 -5.24 16.27 -17.64
CA MET A 15 -5.48 15.02 -18.40
C MET A 15 -4.39 14.65 -19.41
N GLU A 16 -3.57 15.58 -19.88
CA GLU A 16 -2.55 15.31 -20.90
C GLU A 16 -1.16 15.03 -20.29
N ASP A 17 -0.75 15.80 -19.28
CA ASP A 17 0.49 15.56 -18.55
C ASP A 17 0.41 14.35 -17.61
N ASP A 18 -0.77 14.06 -17.05
CA ASP A 18 -0.97 12.85 -16.24
C ASP A 18 -0.80 11.57 -17.08
N LYS A 19 -0.88 11.63 -18.43
CA LYS A 19 -0.63 10.47 -19.31
C LYS A 19 0.84 10.08 -19.45
N ARG A 20 1.81 10.97 -19.14
CA ARG A 20 3.24 10.71 -19.36
C ARG A 20 4.04 10.38 -18.10
N ARG A 21 3.42 10.43 -16.92
CA ARG A 21 4.07 10.17 -15.62
C ARG A 21 4.25 8.67 -15.32
N LEU A 22 5.39 8.29 -14.74
CA LEU A 22 5.64 6.92 -14.26
C LEU A 22 5.02 6.66 -12.89
N VAL A 23 4.97 7.68 -12.02
CA VAL A 23 4.40 7.57 -10.68
C VAL A 23 3.28 8.60 -10.54
N SER A 24 2.12 8.19 -10.04
CA SER A 24 1.02 9.14 -9.76
C SER A 24 1.34 10.04 -8.56
N LYS A 25 0.64 11.18 -8.41
CA LYS A 25 0.76 12.03 -7.20
C LYS A 25 0.50 11.27 -5.91
N GLN A 26 -0.36 10.24 -5.99
CA GLN A 26 -0.74 9.33 -4.91
C GLN A 26 0.29 8.20 -4.67
N GLY A 27 1.35 8.13 -5.47
CA GLY A 27 2.45 7.18 -5.30
C GLY A 27 2.28 5.82 -6.01
N ASN A 28 1.19 5.62 -6.75
CA ASN A 28 1.00 4.40 -7.54
C ASN A 28 1.87 4.41 -8.80
N TYR A 29 2.56 3.31 -9.10
CA TYR A 29 3.29 3.10 -10.35
C TYR A 29 2.33 2.90 -11.53
N ARG A 30 2.62 3.58 -12.65
CA ARG A 30 1.91 3.46 -13.93
C ARG A 30 2.74 2.70 -14.96
N VAL A 31 3.35 1.59 -14.54
CA VAL A 31 4.16 0.74 -15.41
C VAL A 31 3.39 -0.56 -15.69
N ARG A 32 3.19 -0.86 -16.97
CA ARG A 32 2.66 -2.15 -17.41
C ARG A 32 3.82 -3.02 -17.86
N LEU A 33 3.98 -4.17 -17.22
CA LEU A 33 4.94 -5.17 -17.65
C LEU A 33 4.34 -5.93 -18.84
N GLU A 34 5.04 -5.97 -19.97
CA GLU A 34 4.66 -6.71 -21.17
C GLU A 34 5.69 -7.81 -21.45
N ASN A 35 5.28 -8.90 -22.10
CA ASN A 35 6.14 -10.04 -22.47
C ASN A 35 6.94 -10.65 -21.30
N VAL A 36 6.33 -10.71 -20.12
CA VAL A 36 6.87 -11.50 -19.00
C VAL A 36 6.57 -12.97 -19.29
N ASP A 37 7.59 -13.84 -19.18
CA ASP A 37 7.50 -15.28 -19.51
C ASP A 37 6.22 -15.95 -19.00
N THR A 38 5.62 -16.82 -19.81
CA THR A 38 4.31 -17.47 -19.56
C THR A 38 4.26 -18.37 -18.31
N ASN A 39 5.38 -18.55 -17.59
CA ASN A 39 5.47 -19.31 -16.34
C ASN A 39 5.05 -18.51 -15.09
N ILE A 40 4.56 -17.28 -15.24
CA ILE A 40 4.06 -16.43 -14.15
C ILE A 40 3.08 -17.16 -13.22
N LEU A 41 2.11 -17.91 -13.75
CA LEU A 41 1.16 -18.67 -12.94
C LEU A 41 1.86 -19.72 -12.06
N LYS A 42 2.88 -20.40 -12.60
CA LYS A 42 3.67 -21.37 -11.83
C LYS A 42 4.48 -20.70 -10.72
N ASN A 43 5.00 -19.50 -10.97
CA ASN A 43 5.72 -18.72 -9.96
C ASN A 43 4.78 -18.20 -8.86
N TYR A 44 3.59 -17.70 -9.20
CA TYR A 44 2.58 -17.31 -8.22
C TYR A 44 2.05 -18.51 -7.41
N LEU A 45 1.88 -19.68 -8.04
CA LEU A 45 1.49 -20.90 -7.33
C LEU A 45 2.60 -21.43 -6.41
N ARG A 46 3.87 -21.31 -6.83
CA ARG A 46 5.02 -21.66 -5.99
C ARG A 46 5.11 -20.75 -4.76
N ASP A 47 4.68 -19.50 -4.89
CA ASP A 47 4.58 -18.54 -3.80
C ASP A 47 3.11 -18.24 -3.43
N ALA A 48 2.34 -19.31 -3.20
CA ALA A 48 0.92 -19.22 -2.89
C ALA A 48 0.63 -18.38 -1.64
N PHE A 49 1.51 -18.41 -0.63
CA PHE A 49 1.32 -17.67 0.62
C PHE A 49 1.38 -16.15 0.39
N THR A 50 2.40 -15.63 -0.31
CA THR A 50 2.46 -14.19 -0.60
C THR A 50 1.36 -13.77 -1.56
N THR A 51 1.04 -14.60 -2.54
CA THR A 51 -0.06 -14.36 -3.50
C THR A 51 -1.40 -14.21 -2.79
N LEU A 52 -1.71 -15.09 -1.83
CA LEU A 52 -2.89 -14.98 -0.98
C LEU A 52 -2.83 -13.73 -0.09
N LEU A 53 -1.67 -13.39 0.47
CA LEU A 53 -1.51 -12.18 1.27
C LEU A 53 -1.68 -10.88 0.47
N ASP A 54 -1.41 -10.88 -0.83
CA ASP A 54 -1.58 -9.73 -1.72
C ASP A 54 -2.96 -9.66 -2.39
N ALA A 55 -3.71 -10.77 -2.43
CA ALA A 55 -5.07 -10.81 -2.94
C ALA A 55 -6.02 -9.86 -2.17
N LYS A 56 -7.09 -9.37 -2.83
CA LYS A 56 -8.09 -8.53 -2.16
C LYS A 56 -8.86 -9.34 -1.10
N TRP A 57 -9.35 -8.69 -0.04
CA TRP A 57 -10.13 -9.33 1.03
C TRP A 57 -11.27 -10.23 0.51
N ARG A 58 -11.99 -9.77 -0.52
CA ARG A 58 -13.09 -10.53 -1.13
C ARG A 58 -12.63 -11.90 -1.67
N TRP A 59 -11.47 -11.95 -2.31
CA TRP A 59 -10.92 -13.20 -2.85
C TRP A 59 -10.44 -14.15 -1.75
N ILE A 60 -9.85 -13.61 -0.69
CA ILE A 60 -9.41 -14.41 0.46
C ILE A 60 -10.60 -15.05 1.17
N LEU A 61 -11.63 -14.26 1.46
CA LEU A 61 -12.86 -14.77 2.06
C LEU A 61 -13.52 -15.83 1.17
N LEU A 62 -13.57 -15.59 -0.15
CA LEU A 62 -14.11 -16.57 -1.09
C LEU A 62 -13.30 -17.87 -1.08
N ILE A 63 -11.97 -17.80 -1.15
CA ILE A 63 -11.08 -18.98 -1.13
C ILE A 63 -11.27 -19.78 0.16
N PHE A 64 -11.39 -19.12 1.31
CA PHE A 64 -11.64 -19.82 2.57
C PHE A 64 -13.02 -20.47 2.62
N VAL A 65 -14.07 -19.76 2.23
CA VAL A 65 -15.44 -20.32 2.18
C VAL A 65 -15.48 -21.54 1.24
N MET A 66 -14.92 -21.42 0.04
CA MET A 66 -14.84 -22.53 -0.90
C MET A 66 -13.99 -23.68 -0.37
N GLY A 67 -12.87 -23.39 0.31
CA GLY A 67 -12.03 -24.40 0.93
C GLY A 67 -12.78 -25.18 2.03
N PHE A 68 -13.50 -24.48 2.91
CA PHE A 68 -14.30 -25.14 3.94
C PHE A 68 -15.41 -26.00 3.34
N ILE A 69 -16.20 -25.45 2.41
CA ILE A 69 -17.28 -26.20 1.73
C ILE A 69 -16.72 -27.43 1.01
N LEU A 70 -15.60 -27.30 0.31
CA LEU A 70 -14.95 -28.42 -0.37
C LEU A 70 -14.54 -29.51 0.62
N THR A 71 -13.95 -29.14 1.75
CA THR A 71 -13.47 -30.10 2.74
C THR A 71 -14.64 -30.83 3.41
N TRP A 72 -15.69 -30.10 3.81
CA TRP A 72 -16.92 -30.71 4.34
C TRP A 72 -17.56 -31.66 3.32
N THR A 73 -17.60 -31.26 2.05
CA THR A 73 -18.17 -32.10 0.98
C THR A 73 -17.37 -33.38 0.77
N VAL A 74 -16.03 -33.29 0.74
CA VAL A 74 -15.15 -34.45 0.56
C VAL A 74 -15.32 -35.45 1.72
N PHE A 75 -15.29 -34.97 2.97
CA PHE A 75 -15.49 -35.85 4.13
C PHE A 75 -16.92 -36.39 4.20
N ALA A 76 -17.94 -35.61 3.86
CA ALA A 76 -19.32 -36.08 3.75
C ALA A 76 -19.46 -37.22 2.73
N CYS A 77 -18.80 -37.12 1.58
CA CYS A 77 -18.77 -38.20 0.59
C CYS A 77 -18.13 -39.47 1.15
N PHE A 78 -17.04 -39.36 1.93
CA PHE A 78 -16.42 -40.52 2.57
C PHE A 78 -17.31 -41.13 3.65
N TYR A 79 -17.97 -40.32 4.49
CA TYR A 79 -18.91 -40.82 5.48
C TYR A 79 -20.10 -41.53 4.85
N LEU A 80 -20.69 -40.93 3.80
CA LEU A 80 -21.78 -41.54 3.07
C LEU A 80 -21.35 -42.84 2.38
N LEU A 81 -20.13 -42.88 1.81
CA LEU A 81 -19.58 -44.08 1.19
C LEU A 81 -19.40 -45.21 2.22
N PHE A 82 -18.88 -44.92 3.42
CA PHE A 82 -18.70 -45.93 4.46
C PHE A 82 -20.03 -46.40 5.05
N SER A 83 -20.97 -45.50 5.28
CA SER A 83 -22.35 -45.86 5.66
C SER A 83 -23.01 -46.74 4.58
N TYR A 84 -22.86 -46.41 3.30
CA TYR A 84 -23.39 -47.21 2.21
C TYR A 84 -22.78 -48.62 2.13
N ILE A 85 -21.45 -48.74 2.31
CA ILE A 85 -20.76 -50.03 2.34
C ILE A 85 -21.22 -50.88 3.54
N ASN A 86 -21.51 -50.26 4.68
CA ASN A 86 -22.02 -50.95 5.86
C ASN A 86 -23.51 -51.34 5.74
N GLY A 87 -24.25 -50.77 4.78
CA GLY A 87 -25.69 -50.96 4.66
C GLY A 87 -26.53 -50.06 5.58
N ASP A 88 -25.95 -48.97 6.08
CA ASP A 88 -26.65 -47.97 6.89
C ASP A 88 -27.62 -47.20 5.98
N SER A 89 -28.90 -47.49 6.12
CA SER A 89 -29.98 -46.90 5.31
C SER A 89 -31.13 -46.47 6.21
N LEU A 90 -32.05 -45.68 5.65
CA LEU A 90 -33.20 -45.18 6.39
C LEU A 90 -34.09 -46.32 6.93
N ASP A 91 -34.12 -47.45 6.22
CA ASP A 91 -34.88 -48.65 6.60
C ASP A 91 -34.24 -49.43 7.75
N THR A 92 -32.94 -49.22 8.03
CA THR A 92 -32.22 -49.90 9.11
C THR A 92 -32.14 -49.08 10.40
N LEU A 93 -32.66 -47.85 10.44
CA LEU A 93 -32.59 -46.95 11.60
C LEU A 93 -33.24 -47.52 12.88
N ASP A 94 -34.34 -48.25 12.75
CA ASP A 94 -35.08 -48.84 13.87
C ASP A 94 -34.76 -50.34 14.09
N SER A 95 -33.82 -50.90 13.32
CA SER A 95 -33.42 -52.30 13.46
C SER A 95 -32.44 -52.47 14.63
N TYR A 96 -32.85 -53.22 15.66
CA TYR A 96 -32.00 -53.56 16.80
C TYR A 96 -30.83 -54.49 16.46
N ASP A 97 -30.81 -55.09 15.26
CA ASP A 97 -29.84 -56.11 14.84
C ASP A 97 -28.73 -55.55 13.92
N HIS A 98 -28.80 -54.26 13.56
CA HIS A 98 -27.83 -53.63 12.66
C HIS A 98 -26.96 -52.60 13.39
N ASP A 99 -25.67 -52.89 13.50
CA ASP A 99 -24.69 -51.97 14.08
C ASP A 99 -24.29 -50.88 13.06
N HIS A 100 -24.94 -49.71 13.18
CA HIS A 100 -24.66 -48.54 12.34
C HIS A 100 -23.26 -47.99 12.59
N CYS A 101 -22.52 -47.62 11.53
CA CYS A 101 -21.22 -46.96 11.67
C CYS A 101 -21.36 -45.54 12.25
N ILE A 102 -22.38 -44.80 11.82
CA ILE A 102 -22.68 -43.44 12.26
C ILE A 102 -24.18 -43.34 12.48
N THR A 103 -24.59 -42.92 13.67
CA THR A 103 -26.00 -42.77 13.99
C THR A 103 -26.64 -41.63 13.20
N ASN A 104 -27.87 -41.84 12.71
CA ASN A 104 -28.67 -40.82 12.02
C ASN A 104 -28.01 -40.21 10.77
N VAL A 105 -27.25 -41.01 10.02
CA VAL A 105 -26.71 -40.67 8.69
C VAL A 105 -27.25 -41.66 7.65
N TYR A 106 -28.08 -41.15 6.75
CA TYR A 106 -28.79 -41.97 5.74
C TYR A 106 -28.82 -41.35 4.34
N ASP A 107 -28.47 -40.06 4.22
CA ASP A 107 -28.43 -39.33 2.95
C ASP A 107 -27.22 -38.36 2.93
N PHE A 108 -26.98 -37.74 1.77
CA PHE A 108 -25.87 -36.79 1.64
C PHE A 108 -26.00 -35.60 2.59
N THR A 109 -27.22 -35.11 2.83
CA THR A 109 -27.45 -33.96 3.70
C THR A 109 -27.09 -34.27 5.16
N THR A 110 -27.48 -35.44 5.67
CA THR A 110 -27.12 -35.89 7.02
C THR A 110 -25.63 -36.20 7.16
N ALA A 111 -25.00 -36.79 6.13
CA ALA A 111 -23.54 -36.98 6.10
C ALA A 111 -22.77 -35.65 6.05
N PHE A 112 -23.29 -34.66 5.31
CA PHE A 112 -22.73 -33.32 5.25
C PHE A 112 -22.84 -32.58 6.59
N LEU A 113 -24.00 -32.65 7.24
CA LEU A 113 -24.18 -32.10 8.58
C LEU A 113 -23.21 -32.75 9.58
N PHE A 114 -23.08 -34.08 9.58
CA PHE A 114 -22.10 -34.78 10.41
C PHE A 114 -20.66 -34.28 10.14
N SER A 115 -20.26 -34.18 8.86
CA SER A 115 -18.95 -33.67 8.49
C SER A 115 -18.69 -32.24 9.01
N VAL A 116 -19.69 -31.35 8.92
CA VAL A 116 -19.59 -29.98 9.46
C VAL A 116 -19.48 -30.02 10.99
N GLU A 117 -20.34 -30.79 11.66
CA GLU A 117 -20.37 -30.94 13.12
C GLU A 117 -19.03 -31.45 13.66
N THR A 118 -18.42 -32.43 12.98
CA THR A 118 -17.13 -33.01 13.35
C THR A 118 -15.97 -32.05 13.10
N GLN A 119 -15.88 -31.42 11.92
CA GLN A 119 -14.75 -30.55 11.58
C GLN A 119 -14.74 -29.23 12.37
N HIS A 120 -15.93 -28.67 12.66
CA HIS A 120 -16.06 -27.45 13.47
C HIS A 120 -16.18 -27.74 14.96
N THR A 121 -16.12 -29.00 15.36
CA THR A 121 -16.24 -29.42 16.76
C THR A 121 -17.52 -28.90 17.43
N ILE A 122 -18.61 -28.79 16.66
CA ILE A 122 -19.92 -28.37 17.17
C ILE A 122 -20.53 -29.52 17.98
N GLY A 123 -20.54 -30.72 17.37
CA GLY A 123 -20.94 -31.97 18.02
C GLY A 123 -22.30 -31.90 18.72
N TYR A 124 -23.40 -31.68 17.97
CA TYR A 124 -24.74 -31.62 18.57
C TYR A 124 -25.14 -32.92 19.28
N GLY A 125 -24.50 -34.05 18.95
CA GLY A 125 -24.67 -35.34 19.61
C GLY A 125 -25.79 -36.21 19.02
N SER A 126 -26.65 -35.64 18.17
CA SER A 126 -27.67 -36.40 17.44
C SER A 126 -27.09 -37.35 16.38
N ARG A 127 -25.90 -37.06 15.87
CA ARG A 127 -25.11 -37.90 14.95
C ARG A 127 -23.77 -38.18 15.59
N ALA A 128 -23.45 -39.46 15.77
CA ALA A 128 -22.24 -39.89 16.44
C ALA A 128 -21.66 -41.14 15.77
N SER A 129 -20.33 -41.17 15.62
CA SER A 129 -19.63 -42.37 15.18
C SER A 129 -19.68 -43.44 16.28
N THR A 130 -19.99 -44.67 15.91
CA THR A 130 -20.00 -45.82 16.83
C THR A 130 -18.67 -46.58 16.78
N THR A 131 -18.51 -47.57 17.65
CA THR A 131 -17.36 -48.49 17.64
C THR A 131 -17.51 -49.63 16.63
N ALA A 132 -18.64 -49.72 15.92
CA ALA A 132 -18.90 -50.80 14.96
C ALA A 132 -17.91 -50.78 13.78
N CYS A 133 -17.51 -49.56 13.36
CA CYS A 133 -16.70 -49.35 12.16
C CYS A 133 -15.40 -48.58 12.48
N PRO A 134 -14.28 -49.29 12.76
CA PRO A 134 -13.00 -48.65 13.10
C PRO A 134 -12.48 -47.67 12.03
N HIS A 135 -12.77 -47.93 10.75
CA HIS A 135 -12.37 -47.08 9.63
C HIS A 135 -13.02 -45.69 9.69
N VAL A 136 -14.26 -45.59 10.19
CA VAL A 136 -14.96 -44.31 10.37
C VAL A 136 -14.34 -43.51 11.51
N VAL A 137 -13.97 -44.17 12.59
CA VAL A 137 -13.24 -43.55 13.71
C VAL A 137 -11.91 -42.97 13.22
N LEU A 138 -11.15 -43.73 12.41
CA LEU A 138 -9.91 -43.24 11.81
C LEU A 138 -10.16 -42.00 10.90
N LEU A 139 -11.24 -42.03 10.12
CA LEU A 139 -11.61 -40.90 9.26
C LEU A 139 -11.95 -39.65 10.07
N VAL A 140 -12.66 -39.79 11.19
CA VAL A 140 -12.94 -38.68 12.13
C VAL A 140 -11.63 -38.06 12.67
N PHE A 141 -10.66 -38.89 13.06
CA PHE A 141 -9.34 -38.38 13.50
C PHE A 141 -8.60 -37.63 12.38
N LEU A 142 -8.60 -38.18 11.16
CA LEU A 142 -7.99 -37.51 10.00
C LEU A 142 -8.69 -36.19 9.67
N GLN A 143 -10.02 -36.16 9.72
CA GLN A 143 -10.80 -34.96 9.52
C GLN A 143 -10.47 -33.89 10.57
N PHE A 144 -10.33 -34.28 11.83
CA PHE A 144 -9.99 -33.37 12.92
C PHE A 144 -8.60 -32.73 12.73
N ILE A 145 -7.58 -33.54 12.43
CA ILE A 145 -6.21 -33.05 12.18
C ILE A 145 -6.21 -32.08 11.00
N PHE A 146 -6.87 -32.45 9.92
CA PHE A 146 -6.97 -31.61 8.73
C PHE A 146 -7.74 -30.31 9.00
N GLY A 147 -8.87 -30.38 9.72
CA GLY A 147 -9.72 -29.25 10.08
C GLY A 147 -8.96 -28.20 10.90
N ILE A 148 -8.24 -28.63 11.94
CA ILE A 148 -7.39 -27.74 12.74
C ILE A 148 -6.30 -27.11 11.87
N GLY A 149 -5.66 -27.88 10.99
CA GLY A 149 -4.64 -27.36 10.07
C GLY A 149 -5.17 -26.21 9.20
N VAL A 150 -6.35 -26.38 8.60
CA VAL A 150 -7.01 -25.35 7.78
C VAL A 150 -7.43 -24.12 8.61
N GLN A 151 -7.97 -24.33 9.82
CA GLN A 151 -8.35 -23.24 10.72
C GLN A 151 -7.13 -22.41 11.15
N CYS A 152 -6.04 -23.06 11.55
CA CYS A 152 -4.79 -22.39 11.92
C CYS A 152 -4.19 -21.60 10.76
N LEU A 153 -4.16 -22.16 9.56
CA LEU A 153 -3.68 -21.46 8.36
C LEU A 153 -4.52 -20.22 8.04
N THR A 154 -5.85 -20.35 8.16
CA THR A 154 -6.79 -19.24 7.94
C THR A 154 -6.56 -18.12 8.95
N ALA A 155 -6.47 -18.45 10.24
CA ALA A 155 -6.22 -17.47 11.29
C ALA A 155 -4.87 -16.76 11.10
N ALA A 156 -3.81 -17.51 10.78
CA ALA A 156 -2.49 -16.96 10.50
C ALA A 156 -2.53 -15.98 9.31
N LEU A 157 -3.14 -16.37 8.19
CA LEU A 157 -3.27 -15.50 7.01
C LEU A 157 -4.06 -14.22 7.31
N VAL A 158 -5.20 -14.34 8.00
CA VAL A 158 -6.02 -13.18 8.39
C VAL A 158 -5.22 -12.24 9.31
N PHE A 159 -4.55 -12.79 10.33
CA PHE A 159 -3.75 -12.01 11.26
C PHE A 159 -2.58 -11.30 10.55
N THR A 160 -1.81 -12.01 9.73
CA THR A 160 -0.71 -11.43 8.93
C THR A 160 -1.21 -10.36 7.97
N LYS A 161 -2.41 -10.53 7.37
CA LYS A 161 -2.97 -9.53 6.47
C LYS A 161 -3.50 -8.30 7.18
N LEU A 162 -4.19 -8.45 8.31
CA LEU A 162 -4.64 -7.32 9.15
C LEU A 162 -3.47 -6.47 9.63
N GLN A 163 -2.36 -7.13 9.90
CA GLN A 163 -1.10 -6.51 10.27
C GLN A 163 -0.46 -5.68 9.14
N ARG A 164 -0.78 -5.89 7.86
CA ARG A 164 -0.22 -5.08 6.77
C ARG A 164 -0.76 -3.65 6.82
N SER A 165 0.13 -2.69 7.04
CA SER A 165 -0.17 -1.27 7.23
C SER A 165 -0.36 -0.46 5.93
N LYS A 166 -0.76 -1.07 4.80
CA LYS A 166 -0.84 -0.37 3.49
C LYS A 166 -1.66 0.93 3.55
N LYS A 167 -2.73 0.97 4.35
CA LYS A 167 -3.58 2.17 4.54
C LYS A 167 -2.94 3.30 5.36
N ARG A 168 -1.82 3.04 6.06
CA ARG A 168 -1.14 4.06 6.86
C ARG A 168 -0.45 5.10 5.98
N GLY A 169 0.04 4.68 4.81
CA GLY A 169 0.70 5.56 3.86
C GLY A 169 -0.22 6.66 3.33
N ASP A 170 -1.52 6.38 3.17
CA ASP A 170 -2.53 7.35 2.72
C ASP A 170 -2.70 8.55 3.68
N ALA A 171 -2.22 8.41 4.92
CA ALA A 171 -2.25 9.50 5.90
C ALA A 171 -1.04 10.44 5.84
N ILE A 172 -0.04 10.11 5.02
CA ILE A 172 1.07 10.99 4.71
C ILE A 172 0.72 11.76 3.45
N ILE A 173 0.75 13.07 3.54
CA ILE A 173 0.47 13.96 2.43
C ILE A 173 1.72 14.73 2.03
N PHE A 174 1.89 14.90 0.73
CA PHE A 174 2.94 15.73 0.15
C PHE A 174 2.32 17.05 -0.35
N SER A 175 3.14 18.09 -0.47
CA SER A 175 2.80 19.29 -1.22
C SER A 175 2.44 18.93 -2.67
N GLN A 176 1.46 19.61 -3.25
CA GLN A 176 1.08 19.39 -4.65
C GLN A 176 2.19 19.79 -5.63
N GLN A 177 2.87 20.89 -5.30
CA GLN A 177 3.98 21.44 -6.06
C GLN A 177 5.24 21.47 -5.20
N ALA A 178 6.40 21.32 -5.82
CA ALA A 178 7.68 21.52 -5.16
C ALA A 178 8.15 22.97 -5.35
N CYS A 179 8.88 23.52 -4.39
CA CYS A 179 9.47 24.85 -4.51
C CYS A 179 10.96 24.73 -4.80
N MET A 180 11.49 25.62 -5.64
CA MET A 180 12.93 25.77 -5.80
C MET A 180 13.31 27.24 -5.62
N GLY A 181 14.25 27.53 -4.73
CA GLY A 181 14.60 28.90 -4.39
C GLY A 181 15.94 28.99 -3.67
N ILE A 182 16.40 30.23 -3.47
CA ILE A 182 17.62 30.47 -2.68
C ILE A 182 17.20 30.62 -1.22
N VAL A 183 17.68 29.71 -0.37
CA VAL A 183 17.47 29.74 1.08
C VAL A 183 18.85 29.67 1.72
N ASP A 184 19.12 30.59 2.66
CA ASP A 184 20.43 30.72 3.32
C ASP A 184 21.61 30.82 2.35
N GLY A 185 21.41 31.51 1.23
CA GLY A 185 22.44 31.74 0.21
C GLY A 185 22.74 30.54 -0.70
N LYS A 186 22.02 29.42 -0.56
CA LYS A 186 22.17 28.21 -1.39
C LYS A 186 20.90 27.93 -2.18
N TRP A 187 21.06 27.42 -3.40
CA TRP A 187 19.93 26.89 -4.16
C TRP A 187 19.41 25.63 -3.49
N GLN A 188 18.11 25.59 -3.21
CA GLN A 188 17.46 24.47 -2.55
C GLN A 188 16.16 24.10 -3.26
N LEU A 189 16.00 22.80 -3.48
CA LEU A 189 14.72 22.20 -3.83
C LEU A 189 14.02 21.78 -2.54
N MET A 190 12.76 22.18 -2.40
CA MET A 190 11.96 22.03 -1.20
C MET A 190 10.69 21.24 -1.51
N VAL A 191 10.41 20.24 -0.69
CA VAL A 191 9.17 19.45 -0.75
C VAL A 191 8.58 19.36 0.64
N ARG A 192 7.31 19.73 0.81
CA ARG A 192 6.65 19.63 2.11
C ARG A 192 5.96 18.28 2.26
N VAL A 193 6.08 17.70 3.45
CA VAL A 193 5.37 16.51 3.87
C VAL A 193 4.66 16.76 5.19
N GLY A 194 3.46 16.23 5.34
CA GLY A 194 2.76 16.19 6.62
C GLY A 194 2.18 14.81 6.88
N ASP A 195 2.03 14.49 8.16
CA ASP A 195 1.31 13.30 8.62
C ASP A 195 0.11 13.78 9.44
N PHE A 196 -1.12 13.55 8.96
CA PHE A 196 -2.32 14.03 9.67
C PHE A 196 -2.83 13.04 10.72
N ARG A 197 -2.15 11.90 10.91
CA ARG A 197 -2.53 10.91 11.91
C ARG A 197 -1.82 11.19 13.24
N ARG A 198 -2.49 10.87 14.35
CA ARG A 198 -1.92 11.06 15.71
C ARG A 198 -0.76 10.12 16.04
N SER A 199 -0.69 8.94 15.41
CA SER A 199 0.39 7.98 15.64
C SER A 199 1.67 8.46 14.98
N HIS A 200 2.79 8.56 15.69
CA HIS A 200 4.00 9.12 15.10
C HIS A 200 4.73 8.14 14.17
N LEU A 201 5.53 8.71 13.28
CA LEU A 201 6.51 8.00 12.47
C LEU A 201 7.89 8.27 13.05
N VAL A 202 8.66 7.20 13.22
CA VAL A 202 10.02 7.21 13.77
C VAL A 202 11.01 6.99 12.63
N ASP A 203 12.21 7.59 12.75
CA ASP A 203 13.30 7.46 11.78
C ASP A 203 12.87 7.78 10.33
N VAL A 204 12.16 8.90 10.16
CA VAL A 204 11.66 9.31 8.86
C VAL A 204 12.80 9.85 8.00
N LYS A 205 13.01 9.29 6.81
CA LYS A 205 14.06 9.67 5.86
C LYS A 205 13.44 10.03 4.52
N GLY A 206 13.94 11.10 3.91
CA GLY A 206 13.55 11.54 2.57
C GLY A 206 14.59 11.11 1.54
N ALA A 207 14.14 10.52 0.43
CA ALA A 207 14.97 10.15 -0.70
C ALA A 207 14.31 10.55 -2.01
N GLY A 208 15.10 11.01 -2.97
CA GLY A 208 14.67 11.41 -4.30
C GLY A 208 15.29 10.56 -5.40
N LYS A 209 14.57 10.44 -6.51
CA LYS A 209 15.11 9.91 -7.77
C LYS A 209 14.68 10.81 -8.91
N LEU A 210 15.65 11.37 -9.60
CA LEU A 210 15.44 12.13 -10.82
C LEU A 210 15.42 11.18 -12.01
N ILE A 211 14.36 11.23 -12.80
CA ILE A 211 14.25 10.48 -14.05
C ILE A 211 14.75 11.38 -15.18
N LYS A 212 15.84 10.94 -15.83
CA LYS A 212 16.36 11.54 -17.07
C LYS A 212 16.10 10.61 -18.24
N ARG A 213 15.66 11.16 -19.36
CA ARG A 213 15.54 10.44 -20.64
C ARG A 213 16.81 10.66 -21.43
N THR A 214 17.56 9.59 -21.63
CA THR A 214 18.79 9.64 -22.42
C THR A 214 18.53 8.90 -23.74
N PRO A 215 18.64 9.58 -24.91
CA PRO A 215 18.48 8.92 -26.19
C PRO A 215 19.63 7.93 -26.42
N ILE A 216 19.31 6.69 -26.80
CA ILE A 216 20.34 5.70 -27.14
C ILE A 216 20.80 5.97 -28.57
N SER A 217 22.08 6.34 -28.71
CA SER A 217 22.72 6.60 -30.01
C SER A 217 22.39 5.51 -31.04
N ASN A 218 21.94 5.93 -32.24
CA ASN A 218 21.55 5.09 -33.37
C ASN A 218 20.25 4.27 -33.23
N THR A 219 19.38 4.54 -32.26
CA THR A 219 18.03 3.94 -32.19
C THR A 219 16.97 4.98 -31.81
N ASN A 220 15.69 4.76 -32.19
CA ASN A 220 14.55 5.55 -31.69
C ASN A 220 14.14 5.15 -30.25
N GLN A 221 15.08 4.61 -29.46
CA GLN A 221 14.82 4.14 -28.10
C GLN A 221 15.43 5.11 -27.08
N GLU A 222 14.67 5.41 -26.02
CA GLU A 222 15.09 6.25 -24.90
C GLU A 222 15.31 5.36 -23.67
N PHE A 223 16.43 5.56 -22.98
CA PHE A 223 16.68 4.96 -21.67
C PHE A 223 16.23 5.91 -20.56
N LEU A 224 15.65 5.35 -19.49
CA LEU A 224 15.25 6.11 -18.31
C LEU A 224 16.31 5.95 -17.21
N ASP A 225 17.20 6.93 -17.12
CA ASP A 225 18.21 7.01 -16.07
C ASP A 225 17.58 7.47 -14.75
N LEU A 226 17.81 6.72 -13.68
CA LEU A 226 17.35 7.03 -12.33
C LEU A 226 18.51 7.57 -11.50
N VAL A 227 18.64 8.89 -11.41
CA VAL A 227 19.72 9.54 -10.67
C VAL A 227 19.26 9.84 -9.22
N PRO A 228 19.95 9.34 -8.19
CA PRO A 228 19.54 9.57 -6.80
C PRO A 228 19.70 11.04 -6.40
N ILE A 229 18.82 11.50 -5.53
CA ILE A 229 18.82 12.84 -4.91
C ILE A 229 18.61 12.66 -3.42
N ASP A 230 19.53 13.20 -2.61
CA ASP A 230 19.41 13.13 -1.15
C ASP A 230 18.65 14.34 -0.60
N PHE A 231 17.68 14.08 0.27
CA PHE A 231 16.94 15.11 0.99
C PHE A 231 17.36 15.14 2.46
N LYS A 232 17.53 16.36 2.98
CA LYS A 232 17.81 16.65 4.38
C LYS A 232 16.60 17.27 5.06
N SER A 233 16.56 17.13 6.37
CA SER A 233 15.58 17.77 7.25
C SER A 233 15.83 19.28 7.38
N GLU A 234 14.84 20.03 7.86
CA GLU A 234 14.91 21.48 8.10
C GLU A 234 16.05 21.89 9.03
N GLY A 235 16.45 21.01 9.96
CA GLY A 235 17.62 21.21 10.83
C GLY A 235 18.96 20.72 10.27
N GLY A 236 19.01 20.29 9.01
CA GLY A 236 20.21 19.75 8.37
C GLY A 236 20.57 18.30 8.72
N GLY A 237 19.76 17.65 9.57
CA GLY A 237 19.90 16.22 9.89
C GLY A 237 19.28 15.31 8.82
N ASP A 238 19.64 14.02 8.88
CA ASP A 238 19.15 13.01 7.93
C ASP A 238 17.75 12.48 8.31
N THR A 239 17.31 12.72 9.54
CA THR A 239 16.01 12.29 10.05
C THR A 239 15.05 13.46 10.18
N LEU A 240 13.82 13.23 9.71
CA LEU A 240 12.72 14.16 9.76
C LEU A 240 11.82 13.84 10.94
N THR A 241 11.43 14.85 11.71
CA THR A 241 10.46 14.69 12.79
C THR A 241 9.12 15.28 12.35
N LEU A 242 8.15 14.43 12.03
CA LEU A 242 6.82 14.82 11.56
C LEU A 242 5.86 15.08 12.73
N LEU A 243 6.16 16.08 13.57
CA LEU A 243 5.21 16.57 14.59
C LEU A 243 4.12 17.46 13.95
N TRP A 244 4.51 18.24 12.94
CA TRP A 244 3.69 19.05 12.06
C TRP A 244 4.26 18.97 10.64
N PRO A 245 3.59 19.53 9.62
CA PRO A 245 4.12 19.50 8.27
C PRO A 245 5.53 20.10 8.20
N ALA A 246 6.49 19.32 7.74
CA ALA A 246 7.90 19.66 7.69
C ALA A 246 8.40 19.68 6.24
N VAL A 247 9.48 20.41 5.99
CA VAL A 247 10.03 20.58 4.64
C VAL A 247 11.30 19.74 4.50
N LEU A 248 11.34 18.94 3.43
CA LEU A 248 12.53 18.25 2.95
C LEU A 248 13.30 19.17 2.01
N TYR A 249 14.60 19.31 2.25
CA TYR A 249 15.49 20.19 1.51
C TYR A 249 16.55 19.39 0.77
N HIS A 250 16.70 19.64 -0.53
CA HIS A 250 17.84 19.17 -1.30
C HIS A 250 18.68 20.38 -1.71
N THR A 251 19.95 20.40 -1.29
CA THR A 251 20.89 21.46 -1.70
C THR A 251 21.36 21.20 -3.12
N ILE A 252 21.19 22.16 -4.01
CA ILE A 252 21.65 22.09 -5.39
C ILE A 252 23.06 22.70 -5.45
N ASP A 253 24.07 21.83 -5.39
CA ASP A 253 25.48 22.16 -5.58
C ASP A 253 25.99 21.62 -6.93
N GLU A 254 27.27 21.80 -7.24
CA GLU A 254 27.89 21.35 -8.50
C GLU A 254 27.78 19.83 -8.73
N ASN A 255 27.57 19.04 -7.68
CA ASN A 255 27.39 17.59 -7.76
C ASN A 255 25.92 17.18 -7.92
N SER A 256 24.97 18.10 -7.71
CA SER A 256 23.55 17.83 -7.83
C SER A 256 23.17 17.59 -9.30
N PRO A 257 22.33 16.60 -9.61
CA PRO A 257 21.86 16.36 -10.97
C PRO A 257 20.94 17.46 -11.52
N LEU A 258 20.52 18.38 -10.65
CA LEU A 258 19.73 19.58 -10.96
C LEU A 258 20.60 20.83 -11.20
N TRP A 259 21.93 20.71 -11.11
CA TRP A 259 22.85 21.79 -11.42
C TRP A 259 23.11 21.89 -12.93
N PRO A 260 23.11 23.10 -13.52
CA PRO A 260 22.76 24.40 -12.94
C PRO A 260 21.22 24.61 -12.85
N PRO A 261 20.72 25.24 -11.76
CA PRO A 261 19.28 25.36 -11.48
C PRO A 261 18.53 26.27 -12.47
N GLU A 262 19.24 27.18 -13.15
CA GLU A 262 18.69 28.12 -14.12
C GLU A 262 18.13 27.41 -15.38
N ASN A 263 18.58 26.19 -15.63
CA ASN A 263 18.26 25.43 -16.83
C ASN A 263 17.22 24.33 -16.59
N LEU A 264 16.46 24.36 -15.49
CA LEU A 264 15.49 23.30 -15.17
C LEU A 264 14.52 22.99 -16.34
N HIS A 265 14.06 24.03 -17.05
CA HIS A 265 13.18 23.90 -18.24
C HIS A 265 13.95 23.64 -19.56
N LEU A 266 15.27 23.82 -19.55
CA LEU A 266 16.17 23.57 -20.68
C LEU A 266 16.71 22.14 -20.69
N PHE A 267 16.61 21.42 -19.57
CA PHE A 267 16.79 19.97 -19.54
C PHE A 267 15.60 19.30 -20.23
N GLY A 268 15.61 19.26 -21.56
CA GLY A 268 14.69 18.42 -22.34
C GLY A 268 14.71 16.95 -21.92
N ASP A 269 15.77 16.54 -21.21
CA ASP A 269 15.96 15.20 -20.67
C ASP A 269 15.29 15.01 -19.29
N PHE A 270 15.02 16.07 -18.51
CA PHE A 270 14.39 15.92 -17.19
C PHE A 270 12.90 15.62 -17.35
N SER A 271 12.50 14.43 -16.91
CA SER A 271 11.12 13.96 -17.08
C SER A 271 10.29 14.04 -15.82
N GLU A 272 10.80 13.54 -14.70
CA GLU A 272 10.02 13.38 -13.48
C GLU A 272 10.92 13.26 -12.26
N LEU A 273 10.58 13.94 -11.18
CA LEU A 273 11.22 13.79 -9.87
C LEU A 273 10.33 12.93 -8.99
N ILE A 274 10.81 11.74 -8.60
CA ILE A 274 10.12 10.89 -7.62
C ILE A 274 10.69 11.20 -6.24
N VAL A 275 9.82 11.56 -5.30
CA VAL A 275 10.19 11.78 -3.89
C VAL A 275 9.56 10.68 -3.06
N THR A 276 10.37 10.07 -2.21
CA THR A 276 10.01 8.94 -1.36
C THR A 276 10.34 9.27 0.08
N ILE A 277 9.43 8.93 0.98
CA ILE A 277 9.64 8.99 2.41
C ILE A 277 9.55 7.58 2.96
N GLU A 278 10.58 7.20 3.68
CA GLU A 278 10.65 5.96 4.43
C GLU A 278 10.58 6.28 5.92
N GLY A 279 9.84 5.48 6.69
CA GLY A 279 9.77 5.65 8.13
C GLY A 279 9.16 4.45 8.82
N VAL A 280 9.31 4.38 10.14
CA VAL A 280 8.82 3.27 10.97
C VAL A 280 7.57 3.70 11.72
N ILE A 281 6.49 2.92 11.60
CA ILE A 281 5.27 3.15 12.38
C ILE A 281 5.53 2.77 13.84
N GLU A 282 5.38 3.72 14.77
CA GLU A 282 5.60 3.54 16.20
C GLU A 282 4.85 2.33 16.79
N SER A 283 3.54 2.23 16.52
CA SER A 283 2.68 1.18 17.09
C SER A 283 2.95 -0.25 16.58
N THR A 284 3.57 -0.41 15.41
CA THR A 284 3.75 -1.73 14.79
C THR A 284 5.20 -2.07 14.46
N SER A 285 6.13 -1.14 14.66
CA SER A 285 7.54 -1.23 14.28
C SER A 285 7.76 -1.71 12.84
N ARG A 286 6.85 -1.31 11.94
CA ARG A 286 6.92 -1.66 10.51
C ARG A 286 7.39 -0.47 9.71
N VAL A 287 8.31 -0.73 8.79
CA VAL A 287 8.74 0.23 7.79
C VAL A 287 7.59 0.46 6.80
N ILE A 288 7.33 1.72 6.50
CA ILE A 288 6.47 2.17 5.41
C ILE A 288 7.25 3.03 4.44
N GLN A 289 6.85 2.97 3.18
CA GLN A 289 7.44 3.75 2.11
C GLN A 289 6.33 4.41 1.30
N VAL A 290 6.21 5.73 1.43
CA VAL A 290 5.23 6.54 0.69
C VAL A 290 5.99 7.36 -0.35
N ARG A 291 5.40 7.53 -1.52
CA ARG A 291 6.05 8.21 -2.64
C ARG A 291 5.08 9.15 -3.32
N THR A 292 5.63 10.19 -3.95
CA THR A 292 4.93 11.09 -4.84
C THR A 292 5.85 11.44 -6.01
N SER A 293 5.34 12.13 -7.01
CA SER A 293 6.16 12.65 -8.09
C SER A 293 5.86 14.09 -8.45
N TYR A 294 6.87 14.75 -9.00
CA TYR A 294 6.80 16.12 -9.49
C TYR A 294 7.29 16.16 -10.94
N LEU A 295 6.42 16.61 -11.83
CA LEU A 295 6.76 16.97 -13.21
C LEU A 295 7.51 18.31 -13.22
N PRO A 296 8.23 18.65 -14.31
CA PRO A 296 8.94 19.92 -14.42
C PRO A 296 8.07 21.15 -14.16
N ASP A 297 6.81 21.12 -14.63
CA ASP A 297 5.86 22.23 -14.47
C ASP A 297 5.27 22.32 -13.06
N GLU A 298 5.42 21.26 -12.25
CA GLU A 298 5.00 21.22 -10.85
C GLU A 298 6.11 21.69 -9.90
N ILE A 299 7.27 22.11 -10.42
CA ILE A 299 8.39 22.69 -9.67
C ILE A 299 8.40 24.21 -9.86
N VAL A 300 7.99 24.94 -8.83
CA VAL A 300 7.86 26.40 -8.87
C VAL A 300 9.17 27.06 -8.46
N MET A 301 9.77 27.80 -9.39
CA MET A 301 11.02 28.55 -9.18
C MET A 301 10.78 29.87 -8.42
N GLY A 302 11.76 30.29 -7.63
CA GLY A 302 11.75 31.57 -6.92
C GLY A 302 10.84 31.62 -5.69
N CYS A 303 10.41 30.48 -5.18
CA CYS A 303 9.51 30.38 -4.03
C CYS A 303 10.12 29.58 -2.89
N LYS A 304 9.62 29.81 -1.68
CA LYS A 304 9.83 28.97 -0.50
C LYS A 304 8.49 28.66 0.13
N PHE A 305 8.36 27.56 0.85
CA PHE A 305 7.13 27.33 1.59
C PHE A 305 6.97 28.31 2.76
N GLN A 306 5.72 28.70 3.04
CA GLN A 306 5.41 29.53 4.22
C GLN A 306 5.72 28.74 5.49
N THR A 307 6.52 29.28 6.40
CA THR A 307 6.77 28.64 7.71
C THR A 307 5.46 28.41 8.45
N ILE A 308 5.18 27.17 8.82
CA ILE A 308 4.00 26.80 9.62
C ILE A 308 4.45 26.76 11.08
N ASN A 309 4.10 27.80 11.83
CA ASN A 309 4.32 27.83 13.27
C ASN A 309 3.08 27.25 13.98
N PRO A 310 3.25 26.31 14.92
CA PRO A 310 2.13 25.84 15.73
C PRO A 310 1.57 26.99 16.58
N GLY A 311 0.26 27.20 16.50
CA GLY A 311 -0.46 28.05 17.44
C GLY A 311 -0.61 27.33 18.79
N ILE A 312 -0.85 28.08 19.86
CA ILE A 312 -1.13 27.54 21.20
C ILE A 312 -2.58 27.89 21.53
N ASP A 313 -3.40 26.87 21.81
CA ASP A 313 -4.76 27.04 22.31
C ASP A 313 -4.77 27.58 23.74
N GLU A 314 -5.90 28.13 24.18
CA GLU A 314 -6.09 28.56 25.58
C GLU A 314 -5.85 27.42 26.59
N ASP A 315 -6.06 26.16 26.17
CA ASP A 315 -5.77 24.94 26.93
C ASP A 315 -4.27 24.56 26.98
N GLY A 316 -3.37 25.34 26.36
CA GLY A 316 -1.94 25.04 26.25
C GLY A 316 -1.57 23.95 25.24
N LYS A 317 -2.51 23.55 24.38
CA LYS A 317 -2.28 22.56 23.31
C LYS A 317 -1.78 23.25 22.05
N TYR A 318 -0.83 22.61 21.36
CA TYR A 318 -0.37 23.09 20.06
C TYR A 318 -1.33 22.67 18.95
N HIS A 319 -1.69 23.60 18.07
CA HIS A 319 -2.49 23.33 16.88
C HIS A 319 -1.77 23.80 15.60
N CYS A 320 -1.87 23.01 14.53
CA CYS A 320 -1.32 23.33 13.21
C CYS A 320 -2.40 23.17 12.13
N SER A 321 -2.53 24.17 11.26
CA SER A 321 -3.39 24.11 10.08
C SER A 321 -2.69 23.33 8.96
N TYR A 322 -3.29 22.21 8.54
CA TYR A 322 -2.83 21.45 7.37
C TYR A 322 -3.28 22.07 6.04
N PHE A 323 -4.17 23.08 6.07
CA PHE A 323 -4.59 23.80 4.88
C PHE A 323 -3.43 24.57 4.23
N ASP A 324 -2.41 24.92 5.00
CA ASP A 324 -1.26 25.71 4.54
C ASP A 324 -0.12 24.84 3.99
N ILE A 325 -0.35 23.54 3.79
CA ILE A 325 0.69 22.63 3.26
C ILE A 325 1.16 23.04 1.86
N ASN A 326 0.32 23.66 1.06
CA ASN A 326 0.67 24.12 -0.28
C ASN A 326 1.01 25.61 -0.34
N THR A 327 0.95 26.35 0.78
CA THR A 327 1.17 27.81 0.76
C THR A 327 2.64 28.13 0.54
N MET A 328 2.92 28.92 -0.50
CA MET A 328 4.26 29.33 -0.90
C MET A 328 4.38 30.84 -0.81
N CYS A 329 5.57 31.32 -0.45
CA CYS A 329 5.91 32.73 -0.45
C CYS A 329 7.05 32.96 -1.44
N PRO A 330 7.00 34.03 -2.24
CA PRO A 330 8.10 34.37 -3.13
C PRO A 330 9.36 34.65 -2.31
N VAL A 331 10.48 34.11 -2.75
CA VAL A 331 11.80 34.51 -2.25
C VAL A 331 12.21 35.68 -3.13
N MET A 332 12.41 36.86 -2.54
CA MET A 332 12.96 38.00 -3.28
C MET A 332 14.32 37.62 -3.87
N GLN A 333 14.32 37.23 -5.14
CA GLN A 333 15.54 37.15 -5.91
C GLN A 333 15.91 38.58 -6.28
N ASN A 334 17.03 39.08 -5.75
CA ASN A 334 17.70 40.28 -6.28
C ASN A 334 18.31 40.01 -7.67
N THR A 335 17.63 39.23 -8.52
CA THR A 335 18.00 39.03 -9.92
C THR A 335 16.92 39.66 -10.82
N PRO A 336 17.31 40.41 -11.87
CA PRO A 336 16.36 41.06 -12.79
C PRO A 336 15.37 40.08 -13.47
N ARG A 337 15.75 38.80 -13.59
CA ARG A 337 14.92 37.72 -14.14
C ARG A 337 13.89 37.16 -13.14
N GLY A 338 14.19 37.18 -11.84
CA GLY A 338 13.27 36.72 -10.80
C GLY A 338 12.04 37.62 -10.64
N ARG A 339 12.24 38.94 -10.72
CA ARG A 339 11.13 39.93 -10.69
C ARG A 339 10.12 39.71 -11.81
N ARG A 340 10.57 39.55 -13.06
CA ARG A 340 9.67 39.30 -14.20
C ARG A 340 8.86 38.01 -14.08
N ARG A 341 9.35 37.01 -13.32
CA ARG A 341 8.69 35.72 -13.18
C ARG A 341 7.66 35.71 -12.05
N VAL A 342 7.86 36.50 -10.99
CA VAL A 342 6.83 36.76 -9.98
C VAL A 342 5.66 37.53 -10.58
N ASP A 343 5.92 38.49 -11.48
CA ASP A 343 4.88 39.20 -12.22
C ASP A 343 4.08 38.22 -13.13
N TYR A 344 4.76 37.28 -13.81
CA TYR A 344 4.12 36.24 -14.62
C TYR A 344 3.28 35.26 -13.78
N LEU A 345 3.74 34.89 -12.57
CA LEU A 345 2.97 34.06 -11.64
C LEU A 345 1.74 34.83 -11.09
N ASN A 346 1.86 36.13 -10.82
CA ASN A 346 0.70 36.94 -10.42
C ASN A 346 -0.32 37.11 -11.55
N GLU A 347 0.11 37.17 -12.81
CA GLU A 347 -0.78 37.25 -13.98
C GLU A 347 -1.47 35.93 -14.33
N GLN A 348 -0.87 34.78 -14.00
CA GLN A 348 -1.43 33.46 -14.31
C GLN A 348 -2.27 32.87 -13.16
N PHE A 349 -2.13 33.40 -11.93
CA PHE A 349 -2.79 32.89 -10.72
C PHE A 349 -3.76 33.88 -10.03
N MET A 350 -3.97 35.09 -10.56
CA MET A 350 -5.19 35.89 -10.32
C MET A 350 -6.26 35.51 -11.33
#